data_AF-A0A3S4EMP3-F1
#
_entry.id   AF-A0A3S4EMP3-F1
#
_cell.length_a   1.000
_cell.length_b   1.000
_cell.length_c   1.000
_cell.angle_alpha   90.00
_cell.angle_beta   90.00
_cell.angle_gamma   90.00
#
_symmetry.space_group_name_H-M   'P 1'
#
loop_
_entity.id
_entity.type
_entity.pdbx_description
1 polymer ?
#
loop_
_entity_poly.entity_id
_entity_poly.type
_entity_poly.pdbx_seq_one_letter_code
_entity_poly.pdbx_strand_id
1 'polypeptide(L)'
;MNTVADYADLCHYQGDDTALMVTNTYHHGIFIRKDNGLGFPLKDDSALFIKDAKGRFWARLINDGAYCIDWWFSAGDESDYAKTITRACNALQVNEKEWGERAGSHHTGRHHSGGAGGVRVCKTTARLKLWKNAIDFRGTLLDYRDAADNTECVHVEYSYGAPAIYNLRIAGDNDEKKNLSAICVYSAAKNIFGKPVAQLLCQNIWISNFHKGIMFGNNAYIQSWHSVMVHACHYPIYSETSNNAGEKIVFYKCLFSDGQQFYQGVHELYFRNCSFDYSGFGSPTEQLAHTDNGLFTLIRGSLDFLDCHFEWGNHSARNARPVFCSDGGGIVKIRRCKWHSVETNVFDKDDPRKPLTSLSIIFSLTNPPT
;
A
#
# COMPACT_ATOMS: atom_id res chain seq x y z
N MET A 1 38.88 9.79 -10.61
CA MET A 1 37.56 10.35 -10.97
C MET A 1 37.34 11.54 -10.06
N ASN A 2 37.03 12.72 -10.60
CA ASN A 2 36.78 13.90 -9.79
C ASN A 2 35.40 13.81 -9.13
N THR A 3 35.28 14.44 -7.96
CA THR A 3 34.09 14.38 -7.11
C THR A 3 33.51 15.77 -6.92
N VAL A 4 32.18 15.85 -6.83
CA VAL A 4 31.44 17.02 -6.38
C VAL A 4 30.56 16.62 -5.19
N ALA A 5 30.30 17.54 -4.26
CA ALA A 5 29.60 17.17 -3.04
C ALA A 5 28.13 16.85 -3.35
N ASP A 6 27.44 17.70 -4.10
CA ASP A 6 26.02 17.53 -4.39
C ASP A 6 25.60 17.96 -5.82
N TYR A 7 24.30 17.82 -6.14
CA TYR A 7 23.70 18.34 -7.37
C TYR A 7 23.91 19.85 -7.53
N ALA A 8 23.86 20.63 -6.45
CA ALA A 8 24.11 22.06 -6.52
C ALA A 8 25.52 22.36 -7.07
N ASP A 9 26.52 21.59 -6.64
CA ASP A 9 27.89 21.72 -7.16
C ASP A 9 28.00 21.23 -8.60
N LEU A 10 27.29 20.15 -8.96
CA LEU A 10 27.22 19.65 -10.33
C LEU A 10 26.60 20.69 -11.29
N CYS A 11 25.55 21.39 -10.85
CA CYS A 11 24.93 22.49 -11.61
C CYS A 11 25.87 23.68 -11.80
N HIS A 12 26.75 23.97 -10.85
CA HIS A 12 27.71 25.07 -10.94
C HIS A 12 29.07 24.65 -11.48
N TYR A 13 29.23 23.39 -11.88
CA TYR A 13 30.50 22.83 -12.31
C TYR A 13 30.97 23.44 -13.65
N GLN A 14 32.22 23.92 -13.67
CA GLN A 14 32.83 24.62 -14.81
C GLN A 14 34.02 23.87 -15.43
N GLY A 15 34.43 22.73 -14.88
CA GLY A 15 35.56 21.98 -15.42
C GLY A 15 35.21 21.22 -16.70
N ASP A 16 36.21 20.53 -17.26
CA ASP A 16 36.09 19.82 -18.54
C ASP A 16 36.23 18.30 -18.37
N ASP A 17 35.96 17.78 -17.17
CA ASP A 17 35.83 16.35 -16.93
C ASP A 17 34.72 15.73 -17.80
N THR A 18 34.89 14.46 -18.18
CA THR A 18 33.89 13.66 -18.91
C THR A 18 33.05 12.78 -18.00
N ALA A 19 33.47 12.62 -16.74
CA ALA A 19 32.74 11.91 -15.70
C ALA A 19 33.02 12.51 -14.32
N LEU A 20 31.99 12.60 -13.49
CA LEU A 20 32.04 13.08 -12.12
C LEU A 20 31.31 12.12 -11.18
N MET A 21 31.73 12.08 -9.93
CA MET A 21 31.00 11.38 -8.86
C MET A 21 30.39 12.39 -7.90
N VAL A 22 29.08 12.31 -7.69
CA VAL A 22 28.39 12.99 -6.59
C VAL A 22 28.51 12.12 -5.35
N THR A 23 28.87 12.73 -4.21
CA THR A 23 29.16 11.98 -2.95
C THR A 23 28.14 12.22 -1.84
N ASN A 24 27.14 13.09 -2.03
CA ASN A 24 26.06 13.31 -1.07
C ASN A 24 25.29 12.01 -0.76
N THR A 25 24.91 11.81 0.50
CA THR A 25 24.21 10.61 0.98
C THR A 25 22.98 10.24 0.14
N TYR A 26 22.15 11.21 -0.24
CA TYR A 26 20.92 10.99 -1.02
C TYR A 26 21.17 10.98 -2.53
N HIS A 27 22.06 11.85 -2.99
CA HIS A 27 22.27 12.11 -4.42
C HIS A 27 23.46 11.35 -5.01
N HIS A 28 24.11 10.47 -4.24
CA HIS A 28 25.33 9.77 -4.65
C HIS A 28 25.19 9.07 -5.99
N GLY A 29 26.26 9.09 -6.78
CA GLY A 29 26.36 8.33 -8.02
C GLY A 29 27.31 8.95 -9.03
N ILE A 30 27.53 8.21 -10.12
CA ILE A 30 28.42 8.61 -11.20
C ILE A 30 27.59 9.28 -12.29
N PHE A 31 28.08 10.39 -12.80
CA PHE A 31 27.51 11.14 -13.89
C PHE A 31 28.50 11.20 -15.05
N ILE A 32 28.01 10.97 -16.26
CA ILE A 32 28.80 11.02 -17.49
C ILE A 32 28.31 12.21 -18.30
N ARG A 33 29.26 12.97 -18.82
CA ARG A 33 28.98 14.13 -19.65
C ARG A 33 28.35 13.69 -20.97
N LYS A 34 27.27 14.34 -21.38
CA LYS A 34 26.61 14.14 -22.67
C LYS A 34 26.80 15.41 -23.49
N ASP A 35 27.89 15.44 -24.25
CA ASP A 35 28.31 16.64 -24.98
C ASP A 35 27.49 16.90 -26.25
N ASN A 36 26.80 15.91 -26.82
CA ASN A 36 25.79 16.04 -27.90
C ASN A 36 25.22 14.64 -28.24
N GLY A 37 23.91 14.54 -28.52
CA GLY A 37 23.35 13.45 -29.35
C GLY A 37 22.73 12.24 -28.65
N LEU A 38 21.54 12.40 -28.09
CA LEU A 38 20.46 11.44 -28.34
C LEU A 38 19.37 12.26 -29.03
N GLY A 39 18.73 11.76 -30.09
CA GLY A 39 17.74 12.47 -30.91
C GLY A 39 16.44 12.84 -30.20
N PHE A 40 16.50 13.14 -28.90
CA PHE A 40 15.40 13.49 -28.02
C PHE A 40 15.83 14.69 -27.16
N PRO A 41 14.93 15.66 -26.90
CA PRO A 41 15.23 16.78 -26.02
C PRO A 41 15.51 16.26 -24.61
N LEU A 42 16.77 16.34 -24.16
CA LEU A 42 17.12 16.13 -22.75
C LEU A 42 16.51 17.28 -21.94
N LYS A 43 15.72 16.93 -20.93
CA LYS A 43 15.17 17.87 -19.97
C LYS A 43 15.90 17.67 -18.66
N ASP A 44 16.30 18.78 -18.02
CA ASP A 44 16.76 18.73 -16.64
C ASP A 44 15.61 18.26 -15.74
N ASP A 45 15.79 17.09 -15.13
CA ASP A 45 14.85 16.51 -14.17
C ASP A 45 15.41 16.53 -12.74
N SER A 46 16.54 17.22 -12.56
CA SER A 46 17.26 17.42 -11.31
C SER A 46 17.69 16.14 -10.60
N ALA A 47 17.77 14.99 -11.31
CA ALA A 47 18.23 13.73 -10.72
C ALA A 47 18.97 12.80 -11.71
N LEU A 48 18.40 12.57 -12.89
CA LEU A 48 18.96 11.71 -13.95
C LEU A 48 19.72 12.54 -14.97
N PHE A 49 19.20 13.71 -15.31
CA PHE A 49 19.83 14.68 -16.19
C PHE A 49 19.95 16.02 -15.49
N ILE A 50 21.18 16.51 -15.34
CA ILE A 50 21.47 17.77 -14.66
C ILE A 50 22.26 18.67 -15.61
N LYS A 51 21.81 19.90 -15.77
CA LYS A 51 22.48 20.90 -16.61
C LYS A 51 23.53 21.66 -15.79
N ASP A 52 24.76 21.71 -16.28
CA ASP A 52 25.81 22.50 -15.65
C ASP A 52 25.79 23.98 -16.07
N ALA A 53 26.70 24.76 -15.49
CA ALA A 53 26.78 26.20 -15.70
C ALA A 53 27.32 26.59 -17.09
N LYS A 54 27.86 25.64 -17.87
CA LYS A 54 28.16 25.81 -19.31
C LYS A 54 26.98 25.37 -20.20
N GLY A 55 25.89 24.92 -19.59
CA GLY A 55 24.70 24.46 -20.28
C GLY A 55 24.79 23.04 -20.85
N ARG A 56 25.79 22.26 -20.43
CA ARG A 56 26.00 20.86 -20.84
C ARG A 56 25.19 19.94 -19.93
N PHE A 57 24.84 18.75 -20.42
CA PHE A 57 24.10 17.77 -19.62
C PHE A 57 25.02 16.73 -19.02
N TRP A 58 24.83 16.49 -17.72
CA TRP A 58 25.33 15.34 -16.99
C TRP A 58 24.23 14.29 -16.94
N ALA A 59 24.50 13.09 -17.46
CA ALA A 59 23.60 11.96 -17.37
C ALA A 59 24.09 11.00 -16.28
N ARG A 60 23.21 10.70 -15.33
CA ARG A 60 23.47 9.70 -14.30
C ARG A 60 23.70 8.34 -14.96
N LEU A 61 24.78 7.67 -14.56
CA LEU A 61 25.02 6.28 -14.92
C LEU A 61 24.09 5.39 -14.08
N ILE A 62 23.18 4.70 -14.76
CA ILE A 62 22.24 3.77 -14.14
C ILE A 62 22.70 2.36 -14.51
N ASN A 63 23.19 1.62 -13.51
CA ASN A 63 23.53 0.22 -13.67
C ASN A 63 22.26 -0.63 -13.48
N ASP A 64 22.08 -1.64 -14.34
CA ASP A 64 21.03 -2.67 -14.22
C ASP A 64 19.58 -2.19 -14.22
N GLY A 65 19.32 -0.96 -14.72
CA GLY A 65 17.97 -0.39 -14.81
C GLY A 65 17.31 -0.08 -13.46
N ALA A 66 18.10 -0.04 -12.38
CA ALA A 66 17.62 0.24 -11.03
C ALA A 66 17.67 1.74 -10.72
N TYR A 67 16.54 2.32 -10.31
CA TYR A 67 16.48 3.72 -9.88
C TYR A 67 16.42 3.84 -8.36
N CYS A 68 17.08 4.84 -7.80
CA CYS A 68 17.03 5.14 -6.38
C CYS A 68 16.07 6.30 -6.10
N ILE A 69 15.07 6.12 -5.21
CA ILE A 69 14.12 7.19 -4.86
C ILE A 69 14.84 8.41 -4.24
N ASP A 70 15.90 8.18 -3.45
CA ASP A 70 16.67 9.25 -2.79
C ASP A 70 17.33 10.21 -3.78
N TRP A 71 17.48 9.82 -5.05
CA TRP A 71 18.01 10.74 -6.06
C TRP A 71 17.11 11.94 -6.31
N TRP A 72 15.84 11.90 -5.91
CA TRP A 72 14.93 13.03 -5.96
C TRP A 72 14.81 13.75 -4.63
N PHE A 73 15.67 13.48 -3.64
CA PHE A 73 15.62 14.17 -2.36
C PHE A 73 15.82 15.68 -2.54
N SER A 74 15.29 16.49 -1.63
CA SER A 74 15.46 17.93 -1.63
C SER A 74 15.57 18.45 -0.21
N ALA A 75 16.33 19.53 0.00
CA ALA A 75 16.47 20.12 1.33
C ALA A 75 15.10 20.43 1.95
N GLY A 76 14.87 19.95 3.17
CA GLY A 76 13.60 20.05 3.90
C GLY A 76 12.75 18.78 3.87
N ASP A 77 13.02 17.85 2.94
CA ASP A 77 12.34 16.56 2.87
C ASP A 77 12.70 15.63 4.05
N GLU A 78 13.73 15.94 4.86
CA GLU A 78 14.03 15.24 6.11
C GLU A 78 12.83 15.23 7.06
N SER A 79 12.02 16.28 7.01
CA SER A 79 10.83 16.46 7.84
C SER A 79 9.56 15.84 7.24
N ASP A 80 9.61 15.42 5.98
CA ASP A 80 8.49 14.85 5.22
C ASP A 80 8.95 14.13 3.94
N TYR A 81 9.46 12.91 4.11
CA TYR A 81 10.05 12.11 3.04
C TYR A 81 9.03 11.63 1.99
N ALA A 82 7.73 11.69 2.30
CA ALA A 82 6.66 11.43 1.34
C ALA A 82 6.72 12.33 0.09
N LYS A 83 7.27 13.55 0.25
CA LYS A 83 7.55 14.47 -0.87
C LYS A 83 8.60 13.90 -1.83
N THR A 84 9.69 13.34 -1.31
CA THR A 84 10.72 12.68 -2.11
C THR A 84 10.13 11.50 -2.89
N ILE A 85 9.35 10.65 -2.23
CA ILE A 85 8.68 9.51 -2.88
C ILE A 85 7.77 9.98 -4.01
N THR A 86 6.94 11.01 -3.75
CA THR A 86 6.02 11.56 -4.74
C THR A 86 6.76 12.19 -5.92
N ARG A 87 7.86 12.92 -5.66
CA ARG A 87 8.69 13.55 -6.69
C ARG A 87 9.35 12.49 -7.58
N ALA A 88 9.97 11.48 -6.99
CA ALA A 88 10.56 10.35 -7.71
C ALA A 88 9.49 9.61 -8.53
N CYS A 89 8.36 9.30 -7.90
CA CYS A 89 7.27 8.62 -8.58
C CYS A 89 6.81 9.42 -9.79
N ASN A 90 6.61 10.75 -9.70
CA ASN A 90 6.20 11.57 -10.84
C ASN A 90 7.24 11.67 -11.96
N ALA A 91 8.53 11.68 -11.62
CA ALA A 91 9.61 11.75 -12.60
C ALA A 91 9.80 10.44 -13.38
N LEU A 92 9.56 9.29 -12.73
CA LEU A 92 9.79 7.97 -13.29
C LEU A 92 8.64 7.43 -14.13
N GLN A 93 7.56 8.19 -14.30
CA GLN A 93 6.38 7.71 -15.00
C GLN A 93 6.44 7.95 -16.48
N VAL A 94 5.64 7.14 -17.15
CA VAL A 94 5.22 7.43 -18.51
C VAL A 94 4.14 8.49 -18.48
N ASN A 95 4.23 9.38 -19.45
CA ASN A 95 3.30 10.50 -19.58
C ASN A 95 1.87 9.95 -19.58
N GLU A 96 0.97 10.60 -18.86
CA GLU A 96 -0.42 10.14 -18.75
C GLU A 96 -1.12 10.03 -20.13
N LYS A 97 -0.61 10.76 -21.13
CA LYS A 97 -1.08 10.70 -22.53
C LYS A 97 -0.56 9.49 -23.32
N GLU A 98 0.58 8.92 -22.91
CA GLU A 98 1.19 7.72 -23.52
C GLU A 98 0.57 6.42 -22.95
N TRP A 99 -0.50 6.59 -22.16
CA TRP A 99 -1.23 5.51 -21.55
C TRP A 99 -1.87 4.58 -22.58
N GLY A 100 -1.60 3.28 -22.47
CA GLY A 100 -2.20 2.26 -23.34
C GLY A 100 -1.63 2.26 -24.76
N GLU A 101 -0.73 3.19 -25.10
CA GLU A 101 -0.05 3.26 -26.38
C GLU A 101 1.17 2.32 -26.40
N ARG A 102 0.92 1.04 -26.75
CA ARG A 102 1.91 -0.01 -27.10
C ARG A 102 3.00 -0.37 -26.06
N ALA A 103 3.66 -1.49 -26.36
CA ALA A 103 4.57 -2.21 -25.48
C ALA A 103 5.94 -1.53 -25.36
N GLY A 104 6.10 -0.70 -24.33
CA GLY A 104 7.43 -0.32 -23.82
C GLY A 104 7.45 1.12 -23.31
N SER A 105 7.52 1.30 -22.00
CA SER A 105 8.14 2.53 -21.49
C SER A 105 9.64 2.45 -21.74
N HIS A 106 10.26 3.60 -21.99
CA HIS A 106 11.72 3.75 -21.93
C HIS A 106 12.28 3.57 -20.49
N HIS A 107 11.43 3.28 -19.50
CA HIS A 107 11.75 3.20 -18.07
C HIS A 107 11.18 1.92 -17.43
N THR A 108 11.36 0.76 -18.07
CA THR A 108 11.04 -0.54 -17.45
C THR A 108 12.17 -0.91 -16.49
N GLY A 109 12.12 -0.34 -15.28
CA GLY A 109 13.12 -0.55 -14.24
C GLY A 109 12.49 -0.92 -12.90
N ARG A 110 13.23 -1.69 -12.08
CA ARG A 110 12.93 -1.79 -10.64
C ARG A 110 13.35 -0.48 -9.99
N HIS A 111 12.45 0.15 -9.25
CA HIS A 111 12.79 1.26 -8.38
C HIS A 111 13.08 0.70 -6.99
N HIS A 112 14.20 1.12 -6.42
CA HIS A 112 14.53 0.86 -5.04
C HIS A 112 14.49 2.18 -4.29
N SER A 113 13.93 2.20 -3.09
CA SER A 113 14.30 3.26 -2.15
C SER A 113 15.80 3.07 -1.82
N GLY A 114 16.54 4.17 -1.81
CA GLY A 114 17.96 4.19 -1.49
C GLY A 114 18.21 3.95 -0.02
N GLY A 115 19.28 3.21 0.27
CA GLY A 115 19.72 2.84 1.62
C GLY A 115 19.11 1.52 2.12
N ALA A 116 19.91 0.73 2.85
CA ALA A 116 19.38 -0.35 3.67
C ALA A 116 18.44 0.25 4.74
N GLY A 117 17.39 -0.49 5.11
CA GLY A 117 16.34 -0.11 6.08
C GLY A 117 16.69 1.00 7.07
N GLY A 118 15.75 1.92 7.24
CA GLY A 118 15.83 3.03 8.19
C GLY A 118 14.44 3.59 8.45
N VAL A 119 14.37 4.64 9.27
CA VAL A 119 13.12 5.35 9.56
C VAL A 119 13.09 6.65 8.75
N ARG A 120 12.01 6.90 8.03
CA ARG A 120 11.76 8.12 7.25
C ARG A 120 10.49 8.77 7.78
N VAL A 121 10.62 9.97 8.32
CA VAL A 121 9.48 10.76 8.81
C VAL A 121 8.66 11.22 7.61
N CYS A 122 7.35 11.01 7.67
CA CYS A 122 6.39 11.42 6.67
C CYS A 122 5.24 12.20 7.32
N LYS A 123 4.82 13.29 6.68
CA LYS A 123 3.72 14.15 7.14
C LYS A 123 2.61 14.30 6.11
N THR A 124 2.93 14.10 4.84
CA THR A 124 1.98 14.18 3.73
C THR A 124 1.88 12.85 2.97
N THR A 125 0.93 12.76 2.03
CA THR A 125 0.72 11.57 1.21
C THR A 125 1.90 11.27 0.29
N ALA A 126 2.43 10.05 0.35
CA ALA A 126 3.33 9.49 -0.65
C ALA A 126 2.49 8.94 -1.80
N ARG A 127 2.50 9.62 -2.95
CA ARG A 127 1.69 9.24 -4.12
C ARG A 127 2.49 8.32 -5.04
N LEU A 128 2.00 7.10 -5.21
CA LEU A 128 2.56 6.08 -6.07
C LEU A 128 1.71 5.97 -7.33
N LYS A 129 2.36 6.02 -8.50
CA LYS A 129 1.71 5.64 -9.76
C LYS A 129 2.63 4.68 -10.50
N LEU A 130 2.13 3.47 -10.74
CA LEU A 130 2.95 2.30 -11.02
C LEU A 130 2.57 1.68 -12.36
N TRP A 131 3.40 1.87 -13.38
CA TRP A 131 3.26 1.17 -14.66
C TRP A 131 4.42 0.22 -14.92
N LYS A 132 4.16 -1.09 -14.92
CA LYS A 132 5.16 -2.13 -15.24
C LYS A 132 6.48 -2.00 -14.45
N ASN A 133 6.43 -1.31 -13.33
CA ASN A 133 7.57 -1.02 -12.46
C ASN A 133 7.27 -1.53 -11.05
N ALA A 134 8.32 -1.70 -10.26
CA ALA A 134 8.18 -2.10 -8.86
C ALA A 134 8.90 -1.09 -7.98
N ILE A 135 8.39 -0.89 -6.77
CA ILE A 135 9.09 -0.17 -5.70
C ILE A 135 9.43 -1.17 -4.62
N ASP A 136 10.73 -1.28 -4.31
CA ASP A 136 11.22 -2.02 -3.16
C ASP A 136 11.73 -1.04 -2.12
N PHE A 137 11.04 -0.99 -0.98
CA PHE A 137 11.37 -0.11 0.15
C PHE A 137 12.51 -0.66 1.01
N ARG A 138 13.02 -1.88 0.73
CA ARG A 138 14.18 -2.47 1.42
C ARG A 138 14.09 -2.48 2.96
N GLY A 139 12.88 -2.63 3.50
CA GLY A 139 12.61 -2.64 4.94
C GLY A 139 12.49 -1.26 5.57
N THR A 140 12.48 -0.18 4.78
CA THR A 140 12.30 1.18 5.28
C THR A 140 10.96 1.34 5.99
N LEU A 141 11.00 1.94 7.18
CA LEU A 141 9.84 2.39 7.94
C LEU A 141 9.47 3.81 7.52
N LEU A 142 8.29 3.96 6.93
CA LEU A 142 7.65 5.25 6.78
C LEU A 142 6.87 5.56 8.06
N ASP A 143 7.30 6.60 8.77
CA ASP A 143 6.76 7.00 10.06
C ASP A 143 5.80 8.18 9.90
N TYR A 144 4.51 7.90 10.06
CA TYR A 144 3.39 8.83 9.89
C TYR A 144 2.76 9.25 11.23
N ARG A 145 3.42 9.01 12.37
CA ARG A 145 2.87 9.35 13.69
C ARG A 145 2.52 10.83 13.85
N ASP A 146 3.30 11.70 13.20
CA ASP A 146 3.12 13.15 13.20
C ASP A 146 2.41 13.68 11.94
N ALA A 147 1.74 12.80 11.18
CA ALA A 147 0.95 13.21 10.03
C ALA A 147 -0.31 13.98 10.45
N ALA A 148 -0.80 14.84 9.55
CA ALA A 148 -2.04 15.58 9.77
C ALA A 148 -3.26 14.66 9.73
N ASP A 149 -4.35 15.08 10.37
CA ASP A 149 -5.62 14.36 10.37
C ASP A 149 -6.08 14.04 8.94
N ASN A 150 -6.70 12.86 8.77
CA ASN A 150 -7.21 12.30 7.52
C ASN A 150 -6.14 12.07 6.45
N THR A 151 -4.85 12.01 6.82
CA THR A 151 -3.80 11.70 5.85
C THR A 151 -3.93 10.26 5.33
N GLU A 152 -4.07 10.16 4.02
CA GLU A 152 -3.80 8.94 3.27
C GLU A 152 -2.29 8.81 3.10
N CYS A 153 -1.67 7.92 3.84
CA CYS A 153 -0.23 7.93 4.05
C CYS A 153 0.51 7.52 2.77
N VAL A 154 0.21 6.33 2.24
CA VAL A 154 0.67 5.86 0.93
C VAL A 154 -0.54 5.68 0.02
N HIS A 155 -0.62 6.44 -1.08
CA HIS A 155 -1.72 6.35 -2.03
C HIS A 155 -1.23 5.79 -3.37
N VAL A 156 -1.68 4.58 -3.72
CA VAL A 156 -1.52 4.03 -5.06
C VAL A 156 -2.65 4.59 -5.94
N GLU A 157 -2.35 5.69 -6.64
CA GLU A 157 -3.31 6.38 -7.51
C GLU A 157 -3.59 5.61 -8.80
N TYR A 158 -2.63 4.77 -9.18
CA TYR A 158 -2.63 4.02 -10.42
C TYR A 158 -1.68 2.83 -10.35
N SER A 159 -2.13 1.67 -10.85
CA SER A 159 -1.28 0.50 -11.07
C SER A 159 -1.73 -0.33 -12.29
N TYR A 160 -0.83 -0.72 -13.19
CA TYR A 160 -1.13 -1.68 -14.27
C TYR A 160 0.11 -2.30 -14.90
N GLY A 161 -0.03 -3.49 -15.49
CA GLY A 161 1.07 -4.21 -16.13
C GLY A 161 1.94 -4.96 -15.11
N ALA A 162 1.31 -5.55 -14.10
CA ALA A 162 1.96 -6.29 -13.01
C ALA A 162 3.02 -5.52 -12.19
N PRO A 163 2.73 -4.28 -11.72
CA PRO A 163 3.64 -3.58 -10.83
C PRO A 163 3.65 -4.18 -9.42
N ALA A 164 4.64 -3.81 -8.61
CA ALA A 164 4.75 -4.33 -7.26
C ALA A 164 5.27 -3.34 -6.21
N ILE A 165 4.88 -3.56 -4.95
CA ILE A 165 5.42 -2.91 -3.75
C ILE A 165 6.02 -3.99 -2.85
N TYR A 166 7.30 -3.86 -2.53
CA TYR A 166 8.03 -4.82 -1.70
C TYR A 166 8.59 -4.19 -0.42
N ASN A 167 8.63 -5.01 0.64
CA ASN A 167 9.45 -4.76 1.84
C ASN A 167 9.16 -3.42 2.54
N LEU A 168 7.91 -2.95 2.52
CA LEU A 168 7.50 -1.70 3.17
C LEU A 168 7.21 -1.96 4.65
N ARG A 169 7.63 -1.03 5.52
CA ARG A 169 7.15 -0.90 6.89
C ARG A 169 6.47 0.47 6.99
N ILE A 170 5.29 0.53 7.59
CA ILE A 170 4.56 1.79 7.75
C ILE A 170 3.87 1.82 9.12
N ALA A 171 4.09 2.90 9.86
CA ALA A 171 3.54 3.09 11.20
C ALA A 171 2.82 4.43 11.30
N GLY A 172 1.62 4.41 11.87
CA GLY A 172 0.83 5.58 12.19
C GLY A 172 0.75 5.82 13.68
N ASP A 173 -0.15 6.72 14.06
CA ASP A 173 -0.58 6.94 15.43
C ASP A 173 -2.04 6.46 15.52
N ASN A 174 -2.31 5.46 16.37
CA ASN A 174 -3.60 4.78 16.49
C ASN A 174 -4.66 5.66 17.18
N ASP A 175 -4.76 6.91 16.75
CA ASP A 175 -5.74 7.90 17.19
C ASP A 175 -6.88 7.93 16.16
N GLU A 176 -8.05 7.46 16.59
CA GLU A 176 -9.27 7.47 15.77
C GLU A 176 -9.62 8.87 15.26
N LYS A 177 -9.30 9.93 16.02
CA LYS A 177 -9.57 11.32 15.61
C LYS A 177 -8.69 11.74 14.44
N LYS A 178 -7.45 11.23 14.38
CA LYS A 178 -6.56 11.47 13.24
C LYS A 178 -7.04 10.73 11.99
N ASN A 179 -7.83 9.66 12.10
CA ASN A 179 -8.42 8.94 10.96
C ASN A 179 -7.40 8.64 9.84
N LEU A 180 -6.19 8.24 10.22
CA LEU A 180 -5.11 7.96 9.26
C LEU A 180 -5.39 6.67 8.49
N SER A 181 -5.08 6.69 7.20
CA SER A 181 -5.18 5.53 6.31
C SER A 181 -3.79 5.13 5.82
N ALA A 182 -3.34 3.90 6.05
CA ALA A 182 -1.95 3.52 5.79
C ALA A 182 -1.67 3.37 4.30
N ILE A 183 -2.34 2.42 3.64
CA ILE A 183 -2.19 2.18 2.20
C ILE A 183 -3.56 2.30 1.53
N CYS A 184 -3.75 3.38 0.78
CA CYS A 184 -4.92 3.63 -0.02
C CYS A 184 -4.70 3.17 -1.46
N VAL A 185 -5.63 2.37 -1.98
CA VAL A 185 -5.52 1.75 -3.30
C VAL A 185 -6.79 2.06 -4.08
N TYR A 186 -6.77 3.16 -4.82
CA TYR A 186 -7.89 3.62 -5.64
C TYR A 186 -7.48 4.75 -6.57
N SER A 187 -8.24 4.95 -7.65
CA SER A 187 -8.09 6.09 -8.55
C SER A 187 -9.33 6.96 -8.54
N ALA A 188 -9.14 8.28 -8.48
CA ALA A 188 -10.21 9.27 -8.61
C ALA A 188 -10.71 9.46 -10.07
N ALA A 189 -10.12 8.75 -11.04
CA ALA A 189 -10.48 8.88 -12.44
C ALA A 189 -11.90 8.35 -12.77
N LYS A 190 -12.61 9.04 -13.68
CA LYS A 190 -13.93 8.61 -14.16
C LYS A 190 -13.79 7.40 -15.10
N ASN A 191 -14.52 6.36 -14.75
CA ASN A 191 -14.46 4.93 -15.10
C ASN A 191 -14.20 4.41 -16.53
N ILE A 192 -14.03 5.22 -17.57
CA ILE A 192 -14.03 4.70 -18.97
C ILE A 192 -12.72 4.93 -19.75
N PHE A 193 -11.73 5.66 -19.19
CA PHE A 193 -10.50 6.01 -19.94
C PHE A 193 -9.18 5.73 -19.20
N GLY A 194 -9.07 4.59 -18.51
CA GLY A 194 -7.76 3.95 -18.33
C GLY A 194 -6.84 4.54 -17.25
N LYS A 195 -7.29 4.61 -15.99
CA LYS A 195 -6.36 4.69 -14.85
C LYS A 195 -6.73 3.71 -13.72
N PRO A 196 -6.80 2.39 -14.00
CA PRO A 196 -7.12 1.40 -12.99
C PRO A 196 -6.02 1.31 -11.92
N VAL A 197 -6.40 0.91 -10.72
CA VAL A 197 -5.45 0.42 -9.73
C VAL A 197 -5.56 -1.09 -9.70
N ALA A 198 -4.95 -1.71 -10.72
CA ALA A 198 -5.04 -3.13 -10.98
C ALA A 198 -3.70 -3.83 -11.17
N GLN A 199 -3.75 -5.17 -11.08
CA GLN A 199 -2.61 -6.08 -11.22
C GLN A 199 -1.46 -5.79 -10.23
N LEU A 200 -1.75 -5.14 -9.11
CA LEU A 200 -0.77 -4.78 -8.11
C LEU A 200 -0.41 -6.00 -7.26
N LEU A 201 0.89 -6.26 -7.13
CA LEU A 201 1.44 -7.16 -6.12
C LEU A 201 2.01 -6.37 -4.94
N CYS A 202 1.50 -6.61 -3.74
CA CYS A 202 2.02 -6.07 -2.49
C CYS A 202 2.62 -7.22 -1.68
N GLN A 203 3.91 -7.17 -1.35
CA GLN A 203 4.59 -8.31 -0.72
C GLN A 203 5.54 -7.91 0.41
N ASN A 204 5.49 -8.67 1.51
CA ASN A 204 6.29 -8.45 2.72
C ASN A 204 6.12 -7.03 3.26
N ILE A 205 4.87 -6.65 3.56
CA ILE A 205 4.52 -5.32 4.07
C ILE A 205 4.08 -5.44 5.54
N TRP A 206 4.49 -4.50 6.38
CA TRP A 206 4.01 -4.36 7.76
C TRP A 206 3.32 -3.01 7.92
N ILE A 207 2.05 -3.04 8.28
CA ILE A 207 1.20 -1.89 8.58
C ILE A 207 0.84 -1.93 10.07
N SER A 208 1.06 -0.84 10.80
CA SER A 208 0.73 -0.77 12.23
C SER A 208 0.17 0.58 12.69
N ASN A 209 -0.78 0.56 13.63
CA ASN A 209 -1.28 1.75 14.34
C ASN A 209 -1.97 2.78 13.43
N PHE A 210 -2.96 2.31 12.65
CA PHE A 210 -3.76 3.17 11.78
C PHE A 210 -5.23 3.02 12.09
N HIS A 211 -6.00 4.07 11.86
CA HIS A 211 -7.46 3.91 11.84
C HIS A 211 -7.87 2.98 10.68
N LYS A 212 -7.31 3.16 9.48
CA LYS A 212 -7.53 2.25 8.34
C LYS A 212 -6.19 1.67 7.85
N GLY A 213 -6.03 0.36 7.90
CA GLY A 213 -4.81 -0.33 7.45
C GLY A 213 -4.68 -0.30 5.92
N ILE A 214 -5.51 -1.10 5.24
CA ILE A 214 -5.58 -1.14 3.78
C ILE A 214 -6.94 -0.61 3.35
N MET A 215 -6.97 0.47 2.56
CA MET A 215 -8.19 1.08 2.07
C MET A 215 -8.36 0.86 0.57
N PHE A 216 -9.49 0.29 0.17
CA PHE A 216 -9.88 0.14 -1.24
C PHE A 216 -11.00 1.11 -1.62
N GLY A 217 -10.89 1.66 -2.83
CA GLY A 217 -11.89 2.58 -3.39
C GLY A 217 -12.12 2.34 -4.88
N ASN A 218 -12.48 3.40 -5.61
CA ASN A 218 -12.79 3.34 -7.04
C ASN A 218 -11.64 2.75 -7.88
N ASN A 219 -11.99 1.97 -8.90
CA ASN A 219 -11.05 1.41 -9.88
C ASN A 219 -10.01 0.43 -9.29
N ALA A 220 -10.22 -0.08 -8.07
CA ALA A 220 -9.30 -0.98 -7.40
C ALA A 220 -9.72 -2.45 -7.59
N TYR A 221 -8.97 -3.22 -8.38
CA TYR A 221 -9.31 -4.59 -8.71
C TYR A 221 -8.11 -5.43 -9.17
N ILE A 222 -8.20 -6.75 -9.12
CA ILE A 222 -7.17 -7.73 -9.50
C ILE A 222 -5.86 -7.43 -8.76
N GLN A 223 -5.84 -7.71 -7.47
CA GLN A 223 -4.71 -7.39 -6.61
C GLN A 223 -4.28 -8.61 -5.80
N SER A 224 -2.99 -8.68 -5.48
CA SER A 224 -2.42 -9.76 -4.69
C SER A 224 -1.59 -9.19 -3.55
N TRP A 225 -1.94 -9.59 -2.33
CA TRP A 225 -1.27 -9.20 -1.09
C TRP A 225 -0.64 -10.44 -0.48
N HIS A 226 0.69 -10.50 -0.41
CA HIS A 226 1.41 -11.70 0.02
C HIS A 226 2.31 -11.43 1.23
N SER A 227 2.12 -12.20 2.30
CA SER A 227 2.90 -12.02 3.54
C SER A 227 2.83 -10.59 4.08
N VAL A 228 1.61 -10.07 4.16
CA VAL A 228 1.33 -8.74 4.71
C VAL A 228 0.84 -8.88 6.14
N MET A 229 1.40 -8.09 7.04
CA MET A 229 0.92 -7.95 8.41
C MET A 229 0.20 -6.61 8.55
N VAL A 230 -1.03 -6.66 9.05
CA VAL A 230 -1.80 -5.48 9.45
C VAL A 230 -2.13 -5.63 10.92
N HIS A 231 -1.60 -4.73 11.73
CA HIS A 231 -1.56 -4.87 13.18
C HIS A 231 -2.05 -3.61 13.88
N ALA A 232 -2.79 -3.76 14.99
CA ALA A 232 -3.22 -2.63 15.82
C ALA A 232 -3.90 -1.52 15.00
N CYS A 233 -4.77 -1.90 14.07
CA CYS A 233 -5.55 -0.95 13.27
C CYS A 233 -7.03 -1.05 13.65
N HIS A 234 -7.76 0.08 13.67
CA HIS A 234 -9.22 0.03 13.90
C HIS A 234 -9.89 -0.83 12.83
N TYR A 235 -9.64 -0.50 11.56
CA TYR A 235 -10.06 -1.25 10.38
C TYR A 235 -8.83 -1.76 9.62
N PRO A 236 -8.32 -2.98 9.89
CA PRO A 236 -7.23 -3.56 9.12
C PRO A 236 -7.49 -3.58 7.61
N ILE A 237 -8.72 -3.85 7.19
CA ILE A 237 -9.17 -3.70 5.81
C ILE A 237 -10.44 -2.85 5.79
N TYR A 238 -10.45 -1.81 4.96
CA TYR A 238 -11.60 -0.95 4.75
C TYR A 238 -11.89 -0.82 3.25
N SER A 239 -13.15 -0.95 2.86
CA SER A 239 -13.59 -0.86 1.47
C SER A 239 -14.76 0.11 1.36
N GLU A 240 -14.55 1.20 0.62
CA GLU A 240 -15.57 2.20 0.39
C GLU A 240 -16.59 1.76 -0.65
N THR A 241 -17.81 2.31 -0.57
CA THR A 241 -18.77 2.21 -1.66
C THR A 241 -18.18 2.83 -2.92
N SER A 242 -17.76 1.98 -3.85
CA SER A 242 -16.97 2.37 -5.01
C SER A 242 -17.53 1.83 -6.32
N ASN A 243 -17.15 2.46 -7.43
CA ASN A 243 -17.45 2.03 -8.79
C ASN A 243 -16.26 1.28 -9.40
N ASN A 244 -16.54 0.22 -10.18
CA ASN A 244 -15.55 -0.60 -10.90
C ASN A 244 -14.40 -1.08 -10.00
N ALA A 245 -14.72 -1.75 -8.91
CA ALA A 245 -13.75 -2.20 -7.94
C ALA A 245 -14.16 -3.53 -7.31
N GLY A 246 -13.23 -4.19 -6.64
CA GLY A 246 -13.47 -5.40 -5.87
C GLY A 246 -13.39 -6.70 -6.65
N GLU A 247 -13.10 -6.70 -7.96
CA GLU A 247 -12.86 -7.95 -8.69
C GLU A 247 -11.53 -8.58 -8.21
N LYS A 248 -11.54 -9.83 -7.72
CA LYS A 248 -10.34 -10.66 -7.47
C LYS A 248 -9.24 -9.98 -6.64
N ILE A 249 -9.57 -9.47 -5.46
CA ILE A 249 -8.58 -9.01 -4.48
C ILE A 249 -8.22 -10.18 -3.55
N VAL A 250 -6.96 -10.60 -3.54
CA VAL A 250 -6.51 -11.83 -2.87
C VAL A 250 -5.41 -11.54 -1.84
N PHE A 251 -5.56 -12.11 -0.65
CA PHE A 251 -4.57 -12.11 0.43
C PHE A 251 -4.03 -13.53 0.62
N TYR A 252 -2.71 -13.66 0.68
CA TYR A 252 -2.02 -14.94 0.81
C TYR A 252 -0.98 -14.88 1.93
N LYS A 253 -1.07 -15.79 2.91
CA LYS A 253 -0.15 -15.84 4.06
C LYS A 253 -0.06 -14.52 4.85
N CYS A 254 -1.17 -13.81 4.95
CA CYS A 254 -1.24 -12.53 5.67
C CYS A 254 -1.65 -12.74 7.15
N LEU A 255 -1.24 -11.81 8.00
CA LEU A 255 -1.65 -11.72 9.40
C LEU A 255 -2.44 -10.44 9.61
N PHE A 256 -3.65 -10.57 10.13
CA PHE A 256 -4.45 -9.45 10.62
C PHE A 256 -4.56 -9.63 12.14
N SER A 257 -4.01 -8.70 12.91
CA SER A 257 -3.88 -8.86 14.36
C SER A 257 -4.24 -7.60 15.12
N ASP A 258 -4.78 -7.76 16.33
CA ASP A 258 -5.03 -6.67 17.28
C ASP A 258 -5.88 -5.53 16.69
N GLY A 259 -6.70 -5.85 15.70
CA GLY A 259 -7.60 -4.90 15.08
C GLY A 259 -8.96 -4.89 15.77
N GLN A 260 -9.65 -3.75 15.76
CA GLN A 260 -10.99 -3.69 16.35
C GLN A 260 -12.03 -4.38 15.43
N GLN A 261 -11.98 -4.12 14.13
CA GLN A 261 -12.87 -4.70 13.12
C GLN A 261 -12.10 -5.05 11.83
N PHE A 262 -11.84 -6.33 11.60
CA PHE A 262 -11.00 -6.82 10.51
C PHE A 262 -11.44 -6.38 9.11
N TYR A 263 -12.74 -6.24 8.87
CA TYR A 263 -13.25 -5.79 7.58
C TYR A 263 -14.54 -5.00 7.71
N GLN A 264 -14.62 -3.88 6.98
CA GLN A 264 -15.87 -3.22 6.66
C GLN A 264 -15.87 -2.83 5.18
N GLY A 265 -16.91 -3.23 4.44
CA GLY A 265 -17.11 -2.68 3.10
C GLY A 265 -17.91 -3.53 2.14
N VAL A 266 -17.55 -3.42 0.85
CA VAL A 266 -18.42 -3.79 -0.27
C VAL A 266 -17.80 -4.72 -1.32
N HIS A 267 -16.51 -5.01 -1.21
CA HIS A 267 -15.74 -5.74 -2.23
C HIS A 267 -15.79 -7.26 -2.04
N GLU A 268 -15.38 -7.97 -3.10
CA GLU A 268 -15.09 -9.39 -3.04
C GLU A 268 -13.62 -9.62 -2.65
N LEU A 269 -13.41 -10.26 -1.51
CA LEU A 269 -12.07 -10.55 -0.96
C LEU A 269 -11.85 -12.05 -0.77
N TYR A 270 -10.64 -12.48 -1.10
CA TYR A 270 -10.20 -13.87 -0.98
C TYR A 270 -9.03 -13.97 -0.01
N PHE A 271 -9.15 -14.80 1.03
CA PHE A 271 -8.11 -15.03 2.02
C PHE A 271 -7.60 -16.46 1.94
N ARG A 272 -6.30 -16.62 1.85
CA ARG A 272 -5.63 -17.91 1.63
C ARG A 272 -4.52 -18.08 2.64
N ASN A 273 -4.68 -19.07 3.53
CA ASN A 273 -3.69 -19.37 4.57
C ASN A 273 -3.33 -18.13 5.41
N CYS A 274 -4.33 -17.30 5.71
CA CYS A 274 -4.20 -16.10 6.53
C CYS A 274 -4.52 -16.39 8.00
N SER A 275 -4.05 -15.54 8.90
CA SER A 275 -4.43 -15.56 10.33
C SER A 275 -5.15 -14.28 10.72
N PHE A 276 -6.13 -14.41 11.61
CA PHE A 276 -6.95 -13.34 12.18
C PHE A 276 -6.92 -13.49 13.70
N ASP A 277 -6.10 -12.68 14.35
CA ASP A 277 -5.68 -12.91 15.73
C ASP A 277 -6.04 -11.72 16.64
N TYR A 278 -6.48 -12.01 17.86
CA TYR A 278 -6.57 -11.01 18.95
C TYR A 278 -7.40 -9.75 18.62
N SER A 279 -8.45 -9.86 17.81
CA SER A 279 -9.32 -8.71 17.52
C SER A 279 -10.27 -8.37 18.65
N GLY A 280 -10.73 -7.11 18.68
CA GLY A 280 -11.84 -6.64 19.50
C GLY A 280 -11.47 -5.45 20.37
N PHE A 281 -12.44 -4.97 21.16
CA PHE A 281 -12.28 -3.80 22.01
C PHE A 281 -11.61 -4.15 23.34
N GLY A 282 -10.83 -3.21 23.88
CA GLY A 282 -10.16 -3.35 25.17
C GLY A 282 -11.11 -3.37 26.36
N SER A 283 -12.36 -2.86 26.19
CA SER A 283 -13.39 -2.87 27.23
C SER A 283 -14.84 -2.92 26.67
N PRO A 284 -15.85 -3.26 27.49
CA PRO A 284 -17.26 -3.24 27.06
C PRO A 284 -17.75 -1.81 26.85
N THR A 285 -17.20 -0.84 27.60
CA THR A 285 -17.52 0.58 27.45
C THR A 285 -17.07 1.10 26.10
N GLU A 286 -15.85 0.76 25.69
CA GLU A 286 -15.33 1.03 24.35
C GLU A 286 -16.25 0.38 23.31
N GLN A 287 -16.54 -0.92 23.44
CA GLN A 287 -17.47 -1.60 22.54
C GLN A 287 -18.84 -0.90 22.40
N LEU A 288 -19.45 -0.44 23.50
CA LEU A 288 -20.74 0.27 23.50
C LEU A 288 -20.67 1.65 22.85
N ALA A 289 -19.50 2.29 22.84
CA ALA A 289 -19.29 3.59 22.20
C ALA A 289 -19.21 3.49 20.67
N HIS A 290 -18.83 2.32 20.13
CA HIS A 290 -18.75 2.09 18.68
C HIS A 290 -20.02 1.43 18.16
N THR A 291 -20.61 1.96 17.09
CA THR A 291 -21.79 1.39 16.44
C THR A 291 -21.47 0.29 15.42
N ASP A 292 -20.20 -0.13 15.33
CA ASP A 292 -19.72 -0.98 14.26
C ASP A 292 -20.25 -2.43 14.32
N ASN A 293 -20.78 -2.92 13.20
CA ASN A 293 -21.36 -4.26 13.11
C ASN A 293 -20.22 -5.31 13.04
N GLY A 294 -20.14 -6.27 13.96
CA GLY A 294 -19.25 -7.47 13.90
C GLY A 294 -17.73 -7.30 13.67
N LEU A 295 -16.98 -8.41 13.60
CA LEU A 295 -15.55 -8.39 13.23
C LEU A 295 -15.35 -8.23 11.71
N PHE A 296 -16.24 -8.82 10.93
CA PHE A 296 -16.34 -8.66 9.49
C PHE A 296 -17.74 -8.15 9.15
N THR A 297 -17.84 -6.90 8.70
CA THR A 297 -19.08 -6.32 8.17
C THR A 297 -19.07 -6.21 6.66
N LEU A 298 -19.99 -6.95 6.05
CA LEU A 298 -20.24 -6.91 4.63
C LEU A 298 -21.47 -6.04 4.39
N ILE A 299 -21.27 -4.82 3.90
CA ILE A 299 -22.37 -4.00 3.38
C ILE A 299 -22.91 -4.66 2.09
N ARG A 300 -22.02 -5.21 1.27
CA ARG A 300 -22.29 -6.07 0.09
C ARG A 300 -21.02 -6.85 -0.29
N GLY A 301 -21.08 -7.67 -1.32
CA GLY A 301 -19.93 -8.43 -1.82
C GLY A 301 -19.76 -9.80 -1.16
N SER A 302 -18.54 -10.32 -1.19
CA SER A 302 -18.25 -11.68 -0.73
C SER A 302 -16.90 -11.79 -0.04
N LEU A 303 -16.84 -12.60 1.02
CA LEU A 303 -15.58 -13.00 1.65
C LEU A 303 -15.39 -14.51 1.49
N ASP A 304 -14.23 -14.91 0.98
CA ASP A 304 -13.88 -16.31 0.75
C ASP A 304 -12.61 -16.66 1.51
N PHE A 305 -12.74 -17.49 2.54
CA PHE A 305 -11.66 -17.97 3.39
C PHE A 305 -11.32 -19.42 3.06
N LEU A 306 -10.04 -19.70 2.84
CA LEU A 306 -9.53 -21.04 2.59
C LEU A 306 -8.23 -21.27 3.37
N ASP A 307 -8.23 -22.33 4.19
CA ASP A 307 -7.08 -22.72 5.02
C ASP A 307 -6.64 -21.63 6.02
N CYS A 308 -7.54 -20.74 6.44
CA CYS A 308 -7.24 -19.65 7.38
C CYS A 308 -7.32 -20.09 8.85
N HIS A 309 -6.73 -19.27 9.73
CA HIS A 309 -6.81 -19.42 11.18
C HIS A 309 -7.52 -18.21 11.80
N PHE A 310 -8.42 -18.47 12.75
CA PHE A 310 -9.08 -17.45 13.55
C PHE A 310 -8.80 -17.74 15.02
N GLU A 311 -8.19 -16.79 15.71
CA GLU A 311 -7.70 -16.98 17.06
C GLU A 311 -8.11 -15.82 17.98
N TRP A 312 -8.73 -16.13 19.12
CA TRP A 312 -9.07 -15.21 20.20
C TRP A 312 -9.95 -14.00 19.83
N GLY A 313 -10.50 -13.96 18.61
CA GLY A 313 -11.05 -12.74 18.01
C GLY A 313 -12.25 -12.10 18.71
N ASN A 314 -12.89 -12.78 19.65
CA ASN A 314 -13.96 -12.22 20.48
C ASN A 314 -14.16 -12.89 21.86
N HIS A 315 -13.39 -13.93 22.18
CA HIS A 315 -13.50 -14.63 23.47
C HIS A 315 -12.75 -13.90 24.61
N SER A 316 -11.66 -13.18 24.28
CA SER A 316 -10.82 -12.50 25.28
C SER A 316 -10.77 -10.98 25.12
N ALA A 317 -10.96 -10.48 23.90
CA ALA A 317 -11.30 -9.09 23.66
C ALA A 317 -12.83 -8.97 23.70
N ARG A 318 -13.34 -7.97 24.42
CA ARG A 318 -14.76 -7.89 24.78
C ARG A 318 -15.57 -7.42 23.59
N ASN A 319 -15.72 -8.27 22.58
CA ASN A 319 -16.58 -8.04 21.43
C ASN A 319 -17.68 -9.09 21.41
N ALA A 320 -18.72 -8.90 22.22
CA ALA A 320 -19.94 -9.74 22.22
C ALA A 320 -20.76 -9.69 20.90
N ARG A 321 -20.21 -9.14 19.81
CA ARG A 321 -20.86 -9.04 18.50
C ARG A 321 -20.57 -10.29 17.65
N PRO A 322 -21.43 -10.59 16.66
CA PRO A 322 -21.17 -11.67 15.72
C PRO A 322 -19.83 -11.51 15.01
N VAL A 323 -19.15 -12.62 14.71
CA VAL A 323 -17.94 -12.61 13.87
C VAL A 323 -18.24 -12.03 12.49
N PHE A 324 -19.36 -12.40 11.88
CA PHE A 324 -19.80 -11.91 10.58
C PHE A 324 -21.15 -11.20 10.70
N CYS A 325 -21.22 -9.99 10.15
CA CYS A 325 -22.43 -9.20 10.02
C CYS A 325 -22.61 -8.77 8.56
N SER A 326 -23.86 -8.51 8.17
CA SER A 326 -24.14 -7.92 6.85
C SER A 326 -25.44 -7.13 6.89
N ASP A 327 -25.39 -5.96 6.27
CA ASP A 327 -26.52 -5.03 6.17
C ASP A 327 -27.16 -5.02 4.77
N GLY A 328 -26.63 -5.81 3.82
CA GLY A 328 -27.07 -5.78 2.41
C GLY A 328 -26.93 -7.09 1.61
N GLY A 329 -26.90 -8.24 2.27
CA GLY A 329 -26.94 -9.56 1.60
C GLY A 329 -25.58 -10.11 1.15
N GLY A 330 -24.53 -9.91 1.96
CA GLY A 330 -23.19 -10.43 1.67
C GLY A 330 -23.08 -11.97 1.72
N ILE A 331 -22.12 -12.52 0.99
CA ILE A 331 -21.83 -13.96 0.95
C ILE A 331 -20.53 -14.26 1.68
N VAL A 332 -20.55 -15.21 2.62
CA VAL A 332 -19.34 -15.69 3.27
C VAL A 332 -19.14 -17.17 2.92
N LYS A 333 -17.92 -17.51 2.47
CA LYS A 333 -17.49 -18.87 2.18
C LYS A 333 -16.30 -19.21 3.06
N ILE A 334 -16.42 -20.24 3.90
CA ILE A 334 -15.36 -20.65 4.83
C ILE A 334 -15.03 -22.10 4.54
N ARG A 335 -13.76 -22.43 4.29
CA ARG A 335 -13.33 -23.79 3.95
C ARG A 335 -12.01 -24.12 4.61
N ARG A 336 -11.94 -25.28 5.28
CA ARG A 336 -10.73 -25.82 5.93
C ARG A 336 -10.05 -24.82 6.89
N CYS A 337 -10.84 -23.92 7.48
CA CYS A 337 -10.32 -22.95 8.43
C CYS A 337 -10.32 -23.55 9.84
N LYS A 338 -9.40 -23.08 10.68
CA LYS A 338 -9.28 -23.46 12.09
C LYS A 338 -9.75 -22.32 12.98
N TRP A 339 -10.43 -22.68 14.07
CA TRP A 339 -10.98 -21.74 15.04
C TRP A 339 -10.41 -22.09 16.42
N HIS A 340 -9.78 -21.12 17.09
CA HIS A 340 -9.27 -21.26 18.44
C HIS A 340 -9.84 -20.14 19.32
N SER A 341 -10.66 -20.52 20.31
CA SER A 341 -11.25 -19.57 21.26
C SER A 341 -11.97 -18.40 20.56
N VAL A 342 -12.88 -18.74 19.64
CA VAL A 342 -13.74 -17.79 18.93
C VAL A 342 -15.18 -18.20 19.18
N GLU A 343 -15.99 -17.28 19.69
CA GLU A 343 -17.43 -17.43 19.78
C GLU A 343 -18.04 -17.02 18.44
N THR A 344 -18.96 -17.79 17.88
CA THR A 344 -19.58 -17.43 16.60
C THR A 344 -21.08 -17.63 16.67
N ASN A 345 -21.83 -16.67 16.13
CA ASN A 345 -23.29 -16.80 15.96
C ASN A 345 -23.64 -17.63 14.72
N VAL A 346 -22.63 -18.17 14.03
CA VAL A 346 -22.78 -19.07 12.89
C VAL A 346 -22.68 -20.49 13.40
N PHE A 347 -23.80 -21.21 13.36
CA PHE A 347 -23.88 -22.61 13.77
C PHE A 347 -23.79 -23.54 12.56
N ASP A 348 -23.39 -24.80 12.78
CA ASP A 348 -23.51 -25.81 11.74
C ASP A 348 -24.98 -25.95 11.32
N LYS A 349 -25.24 -25.93 10.01
CA LYS A 349 -26.59 -26.05 9.47
C LYS A 349 -27.22 -27.41 9.81
N ASP A 350 -26.38 -28.43 10.00
CA ASP A 350 -26.80 -29.80 10.29
C ASP A 350 -26.80 -30.11 11.80
N ASP A 351 -26.21 -29.25 12.65
CA ASP A 351 -26.26 -29.36 14.11
C ASP A 351 -26.11 -27.98 14.80
N PRO A 352 -27.22 -27.27 15.09
CA PRO A 352 -27.19 -25.91 15.64
C PRO A 352 -26.64 -25.82 17.07
N ARG A 353 -26.25 -26.94 17.70
CA ARG A 353 -25.68 -26.99 19.06
C ARG A 353 -24.17 -27.19 19.06
N LYS A 354 -23.53 -27.39 17.90
CA LYS A 354 -22.07 -27.54 17.80
C LYS A 354 -21.41 -26.25 17.33
N PRO A 355 -20.45 -25.70 18.10
CA PRO A 355 -19.58 -24.65 17.58
C PRO A 355 -18.77 -25.17 16.39
N LEU A 356 -18.55 -24.30 15.40
CA LEU A 356 -17.89 -24.64 14.14
C LEU A 356 -16.44 -25.05 14.38
N THR A 357 -16.11 -26.33 14.15
CA THR A 357 -14.76 -26.86 14.38
C THR A 357 -13.97 -27.17 13.12
N SER A 358 -14.59 -27.32 11.93
CA SER A 358 -13.84 -27.53 10.66
C SER A 358 -14.63 -27.58 9.33
N LEU A 359 -15.91 -27.22 9.26
CA LEU A 359 -16.71 -27.50 8.05
C LEU A 359 -16.55 -26.45 6.93
N SER A 360 -16.74 -26.89 5.67
CA SER A 360 -16.88 -25.99 4.51
C SER A 360 -18.31 -25.47 4.46
N ILE A 361 -18.53 -24.17 4.69
CA ILE A 361 -19.87 -23.59 4.76
C ILE A 361 -19.95 -22.36 3.84
N ILE A 362 -21.02 -22.31 3.06
CA ILE A 362 -21.46 -21.12 2.33
C ILE A 362 -22.76 -20.68 2.98
N PHE A 363 -22.81 -19.46 3.50
CA PHE A 363 -24.04 -18.87 4.02
C PHE A 363 -24.27 -17.49 3.43
N SER A 364 -25.54 -17.18 3.18
CA SER A 364 -26.02 -15.85 2.83
C SER A 364 -26.44 -15.17 4.13
N LEU A 365 -25.93 -13.98 4.38
CA LEU A 365 -26.32 -13.22 5.56
C LEU A 365 -27.62 -12.47 5.26
N THR A 366 -28.72 -12.87 5.91
CA THR A 366 -29.98 -12.11 5.91
C THR A 366 -30.09 -11.31 7.21
N ASN A 367 -30.66 -10.11 7.16
CA ASN A 367 -30.90 -9.31 8.37
C ASN A 367 -31.64 -10.13 9.43
N PRO A 368 -31.34 -9.94 10.73
CA PRO A 368 -32.20 -10.48 11.77
C PRO A 368 -33.61 -9.90 11.60
N PRO A 369 -34.67 -10.69 11.81
CA PRO A 369 -36.03 -10.15 11.85
C PRO A 369 -36.07 -9.09 12.96
N THR A 370 -36.58 -7.91 12.61
CA THR A 370 -36.80 -6.76 13.51
C THR A 370 -37.77 -7.09 14.64
#